data_AF-A0A3E1ISE9-F1
#
_entry.id   AF-A0A3E1ISE9-F1
#
_cell.length_a   1.000
_cell.length_b   1.000
_cell.length_c   1.000
_cell.angle_alpha   90.00
_cell.angle_beta   90.00
_cell.angle_gamma   90.00
#
_symmetry.space_group_name_H-M   'P 1'
#
loop_
_entity.id
_entity.type
_entity.pdbx_description
1 polymer ?
#
loop_
_entity_poly.entity_id
_entity_poly.type
_entity_poly.pdbx_seq_one_letter_code
_entity_poly.pdbx_strand_id
1 'polypeptide(L)'
;MEYNSRLLLIVPVFVIMAWQFCNISFGSKTLLGYKRLNIGDADTKYEWRNAYSKDIDPLLGLHMIIVALCSGVAIPRALNVVGAVLPGGHGLWMCDVSRALISGDSWHEAWSPPHVLKNIQSVSKSTNRHKKLEKIDSSSVLATWLMTSLRESWCNGSSPVPVLLALSKHYEITMENVARQETSRLSVRLLLPVGLCFLPAFICIGIIPTVASLMR
;
A
#
# COMPACT_ATOMS: atom_id res chain seq x y z
N MET A 1 -51.66 41.95 5.93
CA MET A 1 -50.45 42.05 6.79
C MET A 1 -50.22 40.81 7.67
N GLU A 2 -51.14 39.83 7.72
CA GLU A 2 -51.02 38.66 8.61
C GLU A 2 -50.04 37.55 8.15
N TYR A 3 -49.73 37.48 6.85
CA TYR A 3 -48.83 36.46 6.29
C TYR A 3 -47.35 36.66 6.69
N ASN A 4 -46.91 37.92 6.86
CA ASN A 4 -45.51 38.22 7.18
C ASN A 4 -45.15 37.80 8.62
N SER A 5 -46.08 37.88 9.55
CA SER A 5 -45.86 37.47 10.95
C SER A 5 -45.83 35.94 11.13
N ARG A 6 -46.52 35.19 10.26
CA ARG A 6 -46.52 33.71 10.25
C ARG A 6 -45.21 33.16 9.68
N LEU A 7 -44.67 33.79 8.63
CA LEU A 7 -43.39 33.42 8.02
C LEU A 7 -42.19 33.65 8.95
N LEU A 8 -42.21 34.73 9.75
CA LEU A 8 -41.11 35.09 10.65
C LEU A 8 -40.93 34.10 11.83
N LEU A 9 -42.00 33.40 12.24
CA LEU A 9 -41.95 32.36 13.28
C LEU A 9 -41.63 30.96 12.74
N ILE A 10 -41.96 30.66 11.49
CA ILE A 10 -41.72 29.33 10.88
C ILE A 10 -40.23 29.11 10.59
N VAL A 11 -39.52 30.14 10.12
CA VAL A 11 -38.10 30.07 9.77
C VAL A 11 -37.21 29.63 10.95
N PRO A 12 -37.27 30.25 12.16
CA PRO A 12 -36.42 29.84 13.28
C PRO A 12 -36.77 28.43 13.81
N VAL A 13 -38.05 28.03 13.78
CA VAL A 13 -38.48 26.68 14.19
C VAL A 13 -37.92 25.63 13.24
N PHE A 14 -37.94 25.89 11.94
CA PHE A 14 -37.39 24.98 10.93
C PHE A 14 -35.87 24.85 11.05
N VAL A 15 -35.16 25.95 11.37
CA VAL A 15 -33.71 25.95 11.63
C VAL A 15 -33.38 25.14 12.89
N ILE A 16 -34.14 25.31 13.98
CA ILE A 16 -33.95 24.54 15.22
C ILE A 16 -34.21 23.05 15.00
N MET A 17 -35.24 22.70 14.21
CA MET A 17 -35.60 21.31 13.92
C MET A 17 -34.57 20.63 12.99
N ALA A 18 -34.06 21.36 11.98
CA ALA A 18 -32.98 20.90 11.12
C ALA A 18 -31.66 20.72 11.89
N TRP A 19 -31.37 21.64 12.82
CA TRP A 19 -30.21 21.57 13.70
C TRP A 19 -30.29 20.37 14.66
N GLN A 20 -31.45 20.13 15.28
CA GLN A 20 -31.72 18.96 16.12
C GLN A 20 -31.60 17.63 15.33
N PHE A 21 -32.15 17.57 14.11
CA PHE A 21 -32.09 16.39 13.26
C PHE A 21 -30.65 16.07 12.81
N CYS A 22 -29.86 17.11 12.52
CA CYS A 22 -28.45 16.97 12.15
C CYS A 22 -27.59 16.52 13.35
N ASN A 23 -27.88 17.02 14.56
CA ASN A 23 -27.17 16.63 15.79
C ASN A 23 -27.45 15.17 16.20
N ILE A 24 -28.71 14.72 16.08
CA ILE A 24 -29.13 13.34 16.41
C ILE A 24 -28.60 12.30 15.42
N SER A 25 -28.57 12.62 14.12
CA SER A 25 -28.06 11.71 13.09
C SER A 25 -26.53 11.55 13.17
N PHE A 26 -25.82 12.62 13.56
CA PHE A 26 -24.37 12.61 13.70
C PHE A 26 -23.91 11.98 15.03
N GLY A 27 -24.66 12.18 16.13
CA GLY A 27 -24.37 11.59 17.45
C GLY A 27 -24.53 10.06 17.52
N SER A 28 -25.30 9.45 16.62
CA SER A 28 -25.53 8.00 16.63
C SER A 28 -24.37 7.19 16.04
N LYS A 29 -23.52 7.78 15.18
CA LYS A 29 -22.42 7.06 14.51
C LYS A 29 -21.03 7.30 15.11
N THR A 30 -20.90 8.17 16.10
CA THR A 30 -19.62 8.48 16.76
C THR A 30 -19.35 7.66 18.03
N LEU A 31 -20.31 6.90 18.55
CA LEU A 31 -20.14 6.17 19.82
C LEU A 31 -19.95 4.64 19.70
N LEU A 32 -19.86 4.09 18.49
CA LEU A 32 -19.68 2.63 18.28
C LEU A 32 -18.59 2.31 17.25
N GLY A 33 -17.48 3.04 17.32
CA GLY A 33 -16.34 2.86 16.42
C GLY A 33 -14.97 3.20 17.01
N TYR A 34 -14.87 3.58 18.29
CA TYR A 34 -13.59 3.69 19.00
C TYR A 34 -13.09 2.30 19.47
N LYS A 35 -13.47 1.21 18.79
CA LYS A 35 -12.91 -0.10 19.08
C LYS A 35 -11.51 -0.16 18.46
N ARG A 36 -10.55 0.29 19.26
CA ARG A 36 -9.14 -0.09 19.26
C ARG A 36 -8.51 -0.14 17.87
N LEU A 37 -8.22 1.04 17.34
CA LEU A 37 -6.95 1.20 16.63
C LEU A 37 -5.84 0.93 17.66
N ASN A 38 -5.42 -0.33 17.74
CA ASN A 38 -4.02 -0.61 18.01
C ASN A 38 -3.25 0.02 16.85
N ILE A 39 -3.05 1.35 16.90
CA ILE A 39 -1.81 1.97 16.44
C ILE A 39 -0.76 1.42 17.42
N GLY A 40 -0.38 0.16 17.19
CA GLY A 40 0.87 -0.34 17.68
C GLY A 40 1.92 0.30 16.79
N ASP A 41 2.65 1.23 17.38
CA ASP A 41 4.00 1.58 16.96
C ASP A 41 4.12 2.32 15.62
N ALA A 42 3.61 3.55 15.62
CA ALA A 42 4.16 4.63 14.80
C ALA A 42 5.28 5.34 15.56
N ASP A 43 6.19 4.58 16.20
CA ASP A 43 7.51 5.08 16.55
C ASP A 43 8.40 4.94 15.32
N THR A 44 8.16 5.78 14.30
CA THR A 44 9.12 6.00 13.23
C THR A 44 10.28 6.82 13.79
N LYS A 45 11.04 6.17 14.66
CA LYS A 45 12.38 6.56 15.05
C LYS A 45 13.23 6.48 13.77
N TYR A 46 13.60 7.64 13.25
CA TYR A 46 14.57 7.80 12.15
C TYR A 46 15.96 7.33 12.61
N GLU A 47 16.14 6.03 12.82
CA GLU A 47 17.40 5.37 13.14
C GLU A 47 17.91 4.59 11.92
N TRP A 48 18.35 5.31 10.90
CA TRP A 48 18.82 4.78 9.61
C TRP A 48 20.13 3.97 9.66
N ARG A 49 20.69 3.71 10.84
CA ARG A 49 22.08 3.26 10.96
C ARG A 49 22.29 1.85 11.48
N ASN A 50 21.28 1.14 12.01
CA ASN A 50 21.43 -0.22 12.53
C ASN A 50 20.09 -0.95 12.76
N ALA A 51 19.15 -0.88 11.81
CA ALA A 51 18.02 -1.80 11.83
C ALA A 51 18.51 -3.17 11.36
N TYR A 52 18.71 -4.11 12.30
CA TYR A 52 18.74 -5.54 11.99
C TYR A 52 17.33 -5.92 11.50
N SER A 53 17.02 -5.63 10.22
CA SER A 53 15.72 -5.91 9.66
C SER A 53 15.60 -7.42 9.49
N LYS A 54 14.66 -8.01 10.24
CA LYS A 54 14.38 -9.45 10.20
C LYS A 54 13.87 -9.91 8.83
N ASP A 55 13.44 -8.96 8.00
CA ASP A 55 12.98 -9.17 6.64
C ASP A 55 13.63 -8.14 5.72
N ILE A 56 14.04 -8.57 4.53
CA ILE A 56 14.53 -7.69 3.47
C ILE A 56 13.35 -7.34 2.58
N ASP A 57 13.20 -6.06 2.26
CA ASP A 57 12.18 -5.64 1.30
C ASP A 57 12.46 -6.26 -0.07
N PRO A 58 11.50 -7.00 -0.66
CA PRO A 58 11.72 -7.68 -1.93
C PRO A 58 12.00 -6.69 -3.07
N LEU A 59 11.50 -5.46 -2.94
CA LEU A 59 11.75 -4.36 -3.86
C LEU A 59 13.21 -3.91 -3.85
N LEU A 60 13.90 -3.96 -2.70
CA LEU A 60 15.32 -3.63 -2.61
C LEU A 60 16.16 -4.63 -3.42
N GLY A 61 15.93 -5.93 -3.23
CA GLY A 61 16.63 -6.95 -3.98
C GLY A 61 16.31 -6.91 -5.48
N LEU A 62 15.07 -6.54 -5.85
CA LEU A 62 14.70 -6.28 -7.24
C LEU A 62 15.52 -5.12 -7.84
N HIS A 63 15.64 -4.00 -7.13
CA HIS A 63 16.45 -2.85 -7.57
C HIS A 63 17.93 -3.18 -7.68
N MET A 64 18.50 -3.94 -6.73
CA MET A 64 19.89 -4.37 -6.81
C MET A 64 20.15 -5.22 -8.07
N ILE A 65 19.22 -6.11 -8.43
CA ILE A 65 19.31 -6.89 -9.68
C ILE A 65 19.20 -5.98 -10.91
N ILE A 66 18.29 -5.01 -10.91
CA ILE A 66 18.18 -4.03 -12.00
C ILE A 66 19.51 -3.31 -12.18
N VAL A 67 20.10 -2.77 -11.11
CA VAL A 67 21.38 -2.06 -11.16
C VAL A 67 22.52 -2.98 -11.63
N ALA A 68 22.58 -4.22 -11.13
CA ALA A 68 23.57 -5.19 -11.56
C ALA A 68 23.45 -5.52 -13.05
N LEU A 69 22.23 -5.68 -13.58
CA LEU A 69 22.00 -5.95 -15.00
C LEU A 69 22.30 -4.72 -15.88
N CYS A 70 21.97 -3.51 -15.41
CA CYS A 70 22.33 -2.26 -16.08
C CYS A 70 23.85 -2.09 -16.24
N SER A 71 24.65 -2.68 -15.36
CA SER A 71 26.12 -2.67 -15.48
C SER A 71 26.67 -3.59 -16.59
N GLY A 72 25.79 -4.30 -17.32
CA GLY A 72 26.17 -5.19 -18.41
C GLY A 72 26.56 -6.60 -17.96
N VAL A 73 26.29 -6.95 -16.70
CA VAL A 73 26.58 -8.27 -16.14
C VAL A 73 25.51 -9.27 -16.57
N ALA A 74 25.92 -10.49 -16.93
CA ALA A 74 25.02 -11.58 -17.28
C ALA A 74 24.08 -11.95 -16.11
N ILE A 75 22.85 -12.38 -16.42
CA ILE A 75 21.80 -12.77 -15.45
C ILE A 75 22.32 -13.65 -14.29
N PRO A 76 23.01 -14.78 -14.52
CA PRO A 76 23.49 -15.62 -13.41
C PRO A 76 24.50 -14.88 -12.53
N ARG A 77 25.42 -14.13 -13.12
CA ARG A 77 26.41 -13.36 -12.35
C ARG A 77 25.73 -12.25 -11.53
N ALA A 78 24.72 -11.59 -12.05
CA ALA A 78 23.93 -10.60 -11.31
C ALA A 78 23.24 -11.25 -10.10
N LEU A 79 22.61 -12.42 -10.28
CA LEU A 79 21.98 -13.20 -9.20
C LEU A 79 22.99 -13.60 -8.11
N ASN A 80 24.17 -14.09 -8.50
CA ASN A 80 25.21 -14.49 -7.54
C ASN A 80 25.76 -13.31 -6.73
N VAL A 81 26.05 -12.18 -7.39
CA VAL A 81 26.61 -10.99 -6.72
C VAL A 81 25.57 -10.39 -5.77
N VAL A 82 24.34 -10.18 -6.23
CA VAL A 82 23.28 -9.63 -5.38
C VAL A 82 22.94 -10.58 -4.24
N GLY A 83 22.82 -11.88 -4.52
CA GLY A 83 22.59 -12.91 -3.50
C GLY A 83 23.64 -12.96 -2.40
N ALA A 84 24.91 -12.72 -2.74
CA ALA A 84 26.01 -12.68 -1.78
C ALA A 84 26.00 -11.40 -0.90
N VAL A 85 25.38 -10.32 -1.36
CA VAL A 85 25.31 -9.04 -0.64
C VAL A 85 24.10 -8.96 0.30
N LEU A 86 23.04 -9.74 0.05
CA LEU A 86 21.84 -9.72 0.91
C LEU A 86 22.17 -10.25 2.33
N PRO A 87 21.80 -9.50 3.40
CA PRO A 87 22.06 -9.92 4.77
C PRO A 87 21.20 -11.13 5.17
N GLY A 88 21.55 -11.79 6.28
CA GLY A 88 20.72 -12.85 6.88
C GLY A 88 20.57 -14.13 6.05
N GLY A 89 21.41 -14.35 5.02
CA GLY A 89 21.36 -15.55 4.19
C GLY A 89 20.15 -15.62 3.25
N HIS A 90 19.33 -14.58 3.20
CA HIS A 90 18.13 -14.50 2.35
C HIS A 90 18.45 -14.46 0.85
N GLY A 91 19.70 -14.22 0.46
CA GLY A 91 20.17 -14.25 -0.93
C GLY A 91 20.83 -15.58 -1.35
N LEU A 92 21.01 -16.55 -0.44
CA LEU A 92 21.72 -17.81 -0.73
C LEU A 92 21.07 -18.60 -1.88
N TRP A 93 19.74 -18.58 -1.95
CA TRP A 93 19.01 -19.22 -3.04
C TRP A 93 19.32 -18.59 -4.40
N MET A 94 19.63 -17.29 -4.49
CA MET A 94 20.02 -16.66 -5.76
C MET A 94 21.39 -17.16 -6.22
N CYS A 95 22.32 -17.36 -5.28
CA CYS A 95 23.63 -17.92 -5.57
C CYS A 95 23.52 -19.38 -6.04
N ASP A 96 22.62 -20.16 -5.43
CA ASP A 96 22.36 -21.53 -5.84
C ASP A 96 21.71 -21.61 -7.23
N VAL A 97 20.69 -20.77 -7.50
CA VAL A 97 20.07 -20.64 -8.83
C VAL A 97 21.12 -20.23 -9.87
N SER A 98 21.99 -19.26 -9.55
CA SER A 98 23.09 -18.90 -10.45
C SER A 98 24.02 -20.08 -10.73
N ARG A 99 24.35 -20.89 -9.72
CA ARG A 99 25.22 -22.07 -9.90
C ARG A 99 24.54 -23.15 -10.75
N ALA A 100 23.24 -23.36 -10.58
CA ALA A 100 22.45 -24.26 -11.42
C ALA A 100 22.42 -23.79 -12.88
N LEU A 101 22.14 -22.50 -13.12
CA LEU A 101 22.14 -21.91 -14.47
C LEU A 101 23.51 -22.00 -15.16
N ILE A 102 24.60 -21.77 -14.42
CA ILE A 102 25.98 -21.89 -14.94
C ILE A 102 26.33 -23.35 -15.23
N SER A 103 25.82 -24.29 -14.42
CA SER A 103 26.01 -25.74 -14.61
C SER A 103 25.26 -26.28 -15.85
N GLY A 104 24.40 -25.48 -16.47
CA GLY A 104 23.62 -25.86 -17.64
C GLY A 104 22.26 -26.48 -17.31
N ASP A 105 21.78 -26.34 -16.08
CA ASP A 105 20.43 -26.79 -15.72
C ASP A 105 19.37 -26.01 -16.50
N SER A 106 18.25 -26.66 -16.79
CA SER A 106 17.12 -25.98 -17.44
C SER A 106 16.58 -24.86 -16.54
N TRP A 107 15.97 -23.82 -17.12
CA TRP A 107 15.39 -22.71 -16.36
C TRP A 107 14.47 -23.21 -15.22
N HIS A 108 13.55 -24.11 -15.53
CA HIS A 108 12.63 -24.63 -14.52
C HIS A 108 13.31 -25.46 -13.43
N GLU A 109 14.40 -26.15 -13.76
CA GLU A 109 15.18 -26.94 -12.80
C GLU A 109 16.04 -26.05 -11.89
N ALA A 110 16.66 -25.00 -12.44
CA ALA A 110 17.46 -24.06 -11.66
C ALA A 110 16.60 -23.33 -10.62
N TRP A 111 15.35 -23.01 -10.95
CA TRP A 111 14.38 -22.36 -10.06
C TRP A 111 13.53 -23.36 -9.24
N SER A 112 13.83 -24.65 -9.30
CA SER A 112 13.05 -25.68 -8.63
C SER A 112 13.24 -25.64 -7.09
N PRO A 113 12.28 -26.20 -6.31
CA PRO A 113 12.32 -26.22 -4.84
C PRO A 113 13.62 -26.69 -4.17
N PRO A 114 14.43 -27.65 -4.69
CA PRO A 114 15.71 -28.01 -4.07
C PRO A 114 16.67 -26.83 -3.89
N HIS A 115 16.64 -25.81 -4.77
CA HIS A 115 17.53 -24.66 -4.71
C HIS A 115 16.90 -23.49 -3.94
N VAL A 116 15.62 -23.22 -4.20
CA VAL A 116 14.91 -22.06 -3.63
C VAL A 116 14.35 -22.37 -2.23
N LEU A 117 13.69 -23.50 -2.03
CA LEU A 117 12.93 -23.80 -0.82
C LEU A 117 13.81 -24.32 0.34
N LYS A 118 14.89 -25.06 0.05
CA LYS A 118 15.83 -25.55 1.09
C LYS A 118 16.48 -24.40 1.85
N ASN A 119 16.91 -23.35 1.15
CA ASN A 119 17.54 -22.19 1.76
C ASN A 119 16.55 -21.36 2.58
N ILE A 120 15.34 -21.12 2.05
CA ILE A 120 14.29 -20.37 2.75
C ILE A 120 13.94 -21.04 4.10
N GLN A 121 13.82 -22.38 4.12
CA GLN A 121 13.52 -23.11 5.36
C GLN A 121 14.68 -23.16 6.36
N SER A 122 15.93 -23.14 5.89
CA SER A 122 17.12 -23.18 6.76
C SER A 122 17.29 -21.87 7.56
N VAL A 123 17.02 -20.72 6.93
CA VAL A 123 17.04 -19.41 7.57
C VAL A 123 15.94 -19.30 8.64
N SER A 124 14.73 -19.78 8.34
CA SER A 124 13.60 -19.73 9.27
C SER A 124 13.75 -20.64 10.51
N LYS A 125 14.56 -21.70 10.45
CA LYS A 125 14.80 -22.61 11.60
C LYS A 125 15.71 -22.02 12.67
N SER A 126 16.53 -21.01 12.36
CA SER A 126 17.47 -20.42 13.32
C SER A 126 16.84 -19.40 14.26
N THR A 127 15.66 -18.86 13.95
CA THR A 127 15.02 -17.79 14.74
C THR A 127 13.76 -18.28 15.44
N ASN A 128 13.95 -18.89 16.62
CA ASN A 128 13.01 -19.03 17.73
C ASN A 128 11.56 -19.54 17.48
N ARG A 129 11.24 -20.63 18.20
CA ARG A 129 9.91 -21.09 18.59
C ARG A 129 9.04 -19.92 19.08
N HIS A 130 8.18 -19.31 18.25
CA HIS A 130 6.90 -18.74 18.67
C HIS A 130 6.08 -18.22 17.48
N LYS A 131 4.82 -18.68 17.42
CA LYS A 131 3.67 -18.20 16.62
C LYS A 131 3.74 -18.34 15.09
N LYS A 132 3.17 -19.47 14.65
CA LYS A 132 2.64 -19.77 13.32
C LYS A 132 1.52 -18.78 12.97
N LEU A 133 1.87 -17.68 12.31
CA LEU A 133 0.98 -16.96 11.42
C LEU A 133 1.70 -16.86 10.08
N GLU A 134 1.00 -17.25 9.03
CA GLU A 134 1.40 -17.45 7.64
C GLU A 134 1.93 -16.17 6.99
N LYS A 135 3.13 -15.73 7.41
CA LYS A 135 3.84 -14.60 6.81
C LYS A 135 4.51 -15.13 5.54
N ILE A 136 4.04 -14.64 4.39
CA ILE A 136 4.67 -14.91 3.10
C ILE A 136 6.10 -14.34 3.17
N ASP A 137 7.10 -15.21 3.06
CA ASP A 137 8.50 -14.80 3.16
C ASP A 137 8.84 -13.85 2.00
N SER A 138 9.33 -12.64 2.29
CA SER A 138 9.71 -11.64 1.27
C SER A 138 10.66 -12.20 0.20
N SER A 139 11.55 -13.12 0.59
CA SER A 139 12.46 -13.82 -0.33
C SER A 139 11.74 -14.72 -1.33
N SER A 140 10.61 -15.33 -0.96
CA SER A 140 9.80 -16.17 -1.86
C SER A 140 9.05 -15.34 -2.90
N VAL A 141 8.60 -14.15 -2.51
CA VAL A 141 7.96 -13.16 -3.41
C VAL A 141 8.97 -12.70 -4.45
N LEU A 142 10.17 -12.32 -4.00
CA LEU A 142 11.26 -11.91 -4.88
C LEU A 142 11.65 -13.03 -5.86
N ALA A 143 11.81 -14.27 -5.37
CA ALA A 143 12.11 -15.42 -6.22
C ALA A 143 11.05 -15.61 -7.32
N THR A 144 9.77 -15.49 -6.96
CA THR A 144 8.66 -15.61 -7.92
C THR A 144 8.72 -14.51 -8.98
N TRP A 145 8.97 -13.26 -8.57
CA TRP A 145 9.09 -12.12 -9.48
C TRP A 145 10.25 -12.27 -10.44
N LEU A 146 11.44 -12.66 -9.95
CA LEU A 146 12.60 -12.85 -10.80
C LEU A 146 12.42 -14.05 -11.74
N MET A 147 11.86 -15.16 -11.24
CA MET A 147 11.59 -16.35 -12.06
C MET A 147 10.67 -16.03 -13.24
N THR A 148 9.61 -15.25 -13.01
CA THR A 148 8.64 -14.91 -14.06
C THR A 148 9.19 -13.86 -15.04
N SER A 149 9.85 -12.82 -14.53
CA SER A 149 10.35 -11.72 -15.37
C SER A 149 11.58 -12.06 -16.19
N LEU A 150 12.53 -12.81 -15.64
CA LEU A 150 13.80 -13.14 -16.31
C LEU A 150 13.68 -14.28 -17.31
N ARG A 151 12.59 -15.07 -17.25
CA ARG A 151 12.40 -16.23 -18.12
C ARG A 151 12.44 -15.87 -19.60
N GLU A 152 11.70 -14.84 -19.99
CA GLU A 152 11.63 -14.39 -21.38
C GLU A 152 12.98 -13.87 -21.87
N SER A 153 13.71 -13.15 -21.02
CA SER A 153 15.06 -12.66 -21.32
C SER A 153 16.09 -13.79 -21.44
N TRP A 154 15.96 -14.82 -20.62
CA TRP A 154 16.84 -16.00 -20.69
C TRP A 154 16.57 -16.84 -21.95
N CYS A 155 15.31 -17.10 -22.28
CA CYS A 155 14.94 -17.93 -23.43
C CYS A 155 15.13 -17.21 -24.78
N ASN A 156 14.83 -15.91 -24.84
CA ASN A 156 14.77 -15.16 -26.10
C ASN A 156 15.91 -14.13 -26.24
N GLY A 157 16.79 -13.99 -25.26
CA GLY A 157 17.90 -13.02 -25.28
C GLY A 157 17.46 -11.54 -25.23
N SER A 158 16.20 -11.27 -24.87
CA SER A 158 15.70 -9.90 -24.74
C SER A 158 16.25 -9.21 -23.49
N SER A 159 16.33 -7.88 -23.50
CA SER A 159 16.83 -7.14 -22.33
C SER A 159 15.89 -7.34 -21.12
N PRO A 160 16.39 -7.81 -19.96
CA PRO A 160 15.59 -8.01 -18.75
C PRO A 160 15.26 -6.71 -18.01
N VAL A 161 16.07 -5.67 -18.21
CA VAL A 161 15.99 -4.41 -17.46
C VAL A 161 14.64 -3.69 -17.61
N PRO A 162 14.07 -3.51 -18.82
CA PRO A 162 12.80 -2.80 -18.98
C PRO A 162 11.63 -3.48 -18.26
N VAL A 163 11.61 -4.82 -18.26
CA VAL A 163 10.56 -5.62 -17.60
C VAL A 163 10.66 -5.46 -16.09
N LEU A 164 11.87 -5.57 -15.53
CA LEU A 164 12.11 -5.41 -14.09
C LEU A 164 11.84 -3.97 -13.62
N LEU A 165 12.19 -2.97 -14.43
CA LEU A 165 11.90 -1.56 -14.15
C LEU A 165 10.38 -1.28 -14.17
N ALA A 166 9.66 -1.88 -15.12
CA ALA A 166 8.20 -1.77 -15.15
C ALA A 166 7.56 -2.44 -13.92
N LEU A 167 8.09 -3.60 -13.50
CA LEU A 167 7.60 -4.33 -12.33
C LEU A 167 7.83 -3.55 -11.03
N SER A 168 9.03 -3.01 -10.81
CA SER A 168 9.36 -2.18 -9.64
C SER A 168 8.47 -0.94 -9.60
N LYS A 169 8.37 -0.21 -10.71
CA LYS A 169 7.52 0.98 -10.82
C LYS A 169 6.04 0.68 -10.56
N HIS A 170 5.52 -0.43 -11.08
CA HIS A 170 4.14 -0.84 -10.84
C HIS A 170 3.89 -1.09 -9.35
N TYR A 171 4.84 -1.72 -8.66
CA TYR A 171 4.73 -1.99 -7.23
C TYR A 171 4.79 -0.70 -6.40
N GLU A 172 5.73 0.21 -6.70
CA GLU A 172 5.86 1.52 -6.03
C GLU A 172 4.58 2.35 -6.14
N ILE A 173 4.04 2.49 -7.36
CA ILE A 173 2.78 3.21 -7.59
C ILE A 173 1.63 2.59 -6.79
N THR A 174 1.59 1.26 -6.73
CA THR A 174 0.56 0.56 -5.96
C THR A 174 0.67 0.87 -4.47
N MET A 175 1.88 0.89 -3.91
CA MET A 175 2.13 1.25 -2.51
C MET A 175 1.73 2.70 -2.22
N GLU A 176 2.06 3.64 -3.11
CA GLU A 176 1.63 5.04 -2.98
C GLU A 176 0.10 5.19 -3.00
N ASN A 177 -0.58 4.45 -3.87
CA ASN A 177 -2.03 4.47 -3.97
C ASN A 177 -2.70 3.95 -2.69
N VAL A 178 -2.15 2.90 -2.08
CA VAL A 178 -2.62 2.36 -0.79
C VAL A 178 -2.50 3.44 0.30
N ALA A 179 -1.36 4.13 0.38
CA ALA A 179 -1.16 5.21 1.35
C ALA A 179 -2.12 6.41 1.11
N ARG A 180 -2.34 6.80 -0.15
CA ARG A 180 -3.27 7.90 -0.52
C ARG A 180 -4.72 7.57 -0.18
N GLN A 181 -5.09 6.29 -0.17
CA GLN A 181 -6.47 5.88 0.09
C GLN A 181 -6.93 6.19 1.52
N GLU A 182 -6.01 6.25 2.48
CA GLU A 182 -6.30 6.64 3.86
C GLU A 182 -6.58 8.15 3.98
N THR A 183 -5.81 8.98 3.29
CA THR A 183 -5.99 10.44 3.27
C THR A 183 -7.31 10.85 2.60
N SER A 184 -7.67 10.21 1.49
CA SER A 184 -8.90 10.55 0.75
C SER A 184 -10.16 10.29 1.59
N ARG A 185 -10.19 9.22 2.39
CA ARG A 185 -11.33 8.89 3.26
C ARG A 185 -11.57 9.93 4.35
N LEU A 186 -10.50 10.55 4.87
CA LEU A 186 -10.60 11.63 5.85
C LEU A 186 -11.21 12.90 5.23
N SER A 187 -10.76 13.26 4.03
CA SER A 187 -11.27 14.43 3.31
C SER A 187 -12.78 14.31 3.02
N VAL A 188 -13.23 13.16 2.51
CA VAL A 188 -14.65 12.93 2.23
C VAL A 188 -15.49 12.99 3.51
N ARG A 189 -14.99 12.45 4.63
CA ARG A 189 -15.69 12.50 5.93
C ARG A 189 -15.73 13.90 6.55
N LEU A 190 -14.78 14.76 6.23
CA LEU A 190 -14.76 16.16 6.68
C LEU A 190 -15.67 17.05 5.84
N LEU A 191 -15.65 16.88 4.52
CA LEU A 191 -16.44 17.72 3.61
C LEU A 191 -17.95 17.39 3.63
N LEU A 192 -18.33 16.13 3.91
CA LEU A 192 -19.74 15.72 4.00
C LEU A 192 -20.55 16.52 5.06
N PRO A 193 -20.14 16.57 6.34
CA PRO A 193 -20.87 17.33 7.36
C PRO A 193 -20.82 18.85 7.12
N VAL A 194 -19.72 19.37 6.58
CA VAL A 194 -19.60 20.80 6.25
C VAL A 194 -20.55 21.19 5.13
N GLY A 195 -20.57 20.43 4.02
CA GLY A 195 -21.49 20.69 2.90
C GLY A 195 -22.97 20.55 3.31
N LEU A 196 -23.29 19.57 4.15
CA LEU A 196 -24.65 19.39 4.67
C LEU A 196 -25.08 20.52 5.61
N CYS A 197 -24.14 21.17 6.31
CA CYS A 197 -24.40 22.32 7.18
C CYS A 197 -24.59 23.63 6.40
N PHE A 198 -23.94 23.79 5.24
CA PHE A 198 -24.09 24.98 4.41
C PHE A 198 -25.39 25.01 3.58
N LEU A 199 -25.97 23.84 3.30
CA LEU A 199 -27.17 23.73 2.46
C LEU A 199 -28.40 24.43 3.08
N PRO A 200 -28.74 24.26 4.39
CA PRO A 200 -29.81 25.00 5.04
C PRO A 200 -29.58 26.51 5.08
N ALA A 201 -28.33 26.95 5.30
CA ALA A 201 -27.98 28.37 5.34
C ALA A 201 -28.17 29.03 3.97
N PHE A 202 -27.74 28.38 2.88
CA PHE A 202 -27.98 28.86 1.52
C PHE A 202 -29.46 28.96 1.17
N ILE A 203 -30.28 28.00 1.62
CA ILE A 203 -31.73 28.06 1.42
C ILE A 203 -32.35 29.26 2.14
N CYS A 204 -31.95 29.50 3.40
CA CYS A 204 -32.49 30.61 4.19
C CYS A 204 -32.04 31.98 3.70
N ILE A 205 -30.76 32.13 3.32
CA ILE A 205 -30.18 33.41 2.89
C ILE A 205 -30.45 33.69 1.41
N GLY A 206 -30.42 32.67 0.53
CA GLY A 206 -30.43 32.86 -0.91
C GLY A 206 -31.79 32.60 -1.56
N ILE A 207 -32.35 31.41 -1.33
CA ILE A 207 -33.53 30.93 -2.08
C ILE A 207 -34.83 31.56 -1.57
N ILE A 208 -35.02 31.63 -0.25
CA ILE A 208 -36.26 32.21 0.31
C ILE A 208 -36.43 33.69 -0.09
N PRO A 209 -35.39 34.56 0.01
CA PRO A 209 -35.54 35.97 -0.36
C PRO A 209 -35.73 36.19 -1.87
N THR A 210 -35.08 35.39 -2.71
CA THR A 210 -35.19 35.52 -4.18
C THR A 210 -36.56 35.10 -4.68
N VAL A 211 -37.10 33.98 -4.22
CA VAL A 211 -38.46 33.53 -4.60
C VAL A 211 -39.51 34.50 -4.06
N ALA A 212 -39.34 35.01 -2.83
CA ALA A 212 -40.23 36.02 -2.27
C ALA A 212 -40.21 37.34 -3.07
N SER A 213 -39.05 37.74 -3.61
CA SER A 213 -38.92 38.94 -4.44
C SER A 213 -39.47 38.75 -5.86
N LEU A 214 -39.49 37.53 -6.39
CA LEU A 214 -40.07 37.22 -7.71
C LEU A 214 -41.58 37.03 -7.66
N MET A 215 -42.13 36.61 -6.52
CA MET A 215 -43.57 36.45 -6.29
C MET A 215 -44.27 37.74 -5.83
N ARG A 216 -43.52 38.82 -5.61
CA ARG A 216 -44.04 40.16 -5.27
C ARG A 216 -44.05 41.04 -6.51
#